data_AF-A0A1G0K7D3-F1
#
_entry.id   AF-A0A1G0K7D3-F1
#
_cell.length_a   1.000
_cell.length_b   1.000
_cell.length_c   1.000
_cell.angle_alpha   90.00
_cell.angle_beta   90.00
_cell.angle_gamma   90.00
#
_symmetry.space_group_name_H-M   'P 1'
#
loop_
_entity.id
_entity.type
_entity.pdbx_description
1 polymer ?
#
loop_
_entity_poly.entity_id
_entity_poly.type
_entity_poly.pdbx_seq_one_letter_code
_entity_poly.pdbx_strand_id
1 'polypeptide(L)'
;MQLLNDGITFRNAWVDDTETIIDPLLSDYKANLGSAEAFEAILALDSDFSHVVTDPPYVGNVNYAELADFFYVWLRLALKERYPQFAPDYTPKSGEIVENAARGKSRADFFLGLRSVFEKIYERLPKDGLMVFTFHHTDQRGTVWEGLLESLCLTGFEIVAVYPTHADSETSLHLMDKGNVSYDLIHVCRKRRNDPLSRSWAGIRHEVRRKAREELQAIERGRYGNQPLSEHDVRLICIGKCLELYSAHFGKVLDHDNRPLPLHKALQDISAIVDQLVTRDKPLPTELEAVDGLSYVWLKVLAGNRSEITIDAVSKALRGMQVSVEDLKDSGLVVRGRTGRGRTYEVKQPAQRLTDLLKQYQPGLNLRAVQGTLFTSENESIVYDITLVDLLHLVLGLAAAGESIVPWLERFAGLRPQLRAALRFVRDIRGDWREPIDRALALIEGAPLLRELEG
;
A
#
# COMPACT_ATOMS: atom_id res chain seq x y z
N MET A 1 -37.71 10.73 0.04
CA MET A 1 -37.09 9.43 -0.28
C MET A 1 -38.17 8.58 -0.91
N GLN A 2 -38.11 8.31 -2.21
CA GLN A 2 -39.13 7.50 -2.90
C GLN A 2 -38.53 6.11 -3.07
N LEU A 3 -38.82 5.22 -2.13
CA LEU A 3 -38.49 3.80 -2.23
C LEU A 3 -39.37 3.22 -3.33
N LEU A 4 -38.76 2.72 -4.40
CA LEU A 4 -39.46 1.91 -5.38
C LEU A 4 -39.69 0.53 -4.73
N ASN A 5 -40.93 0.27 -4.32
CA ASN A 5 -41.35 -1.00 -3.69
C ASN A 5 -41.51 -2.17 -4.67
N ASP A 6 -41.21 -1.94 -5.95
CA ASP A 6 -41.29 -2.96 -6.98
C ASP A 6 -39.92 -3.62 -7.12
N GLY A 7 -39.76 -4.75 -6.44
CA GLY A 7 -38.54 -5.54 -6.43
C GLY A 7 -38.05 -5.86 -7.85
N ILE A 8 -36.75 -5.69 -8.08
CA ILE A 8 -36.11 -6.09 -9.33
C ILE A 8 -35.75 -7.57 -9.26
N THR A 9 -36.25 -8.35 -10.21
CA THR A 9 -35.80 -9.71 -10.46
C THR A 9 -34.47 -9.67 -11.19
N PHE A 10 -33.37 -10.00 -10.52
CA PHE A 10 -32.07 -10.20 -11.18
C PHE A 10 -32.07 -11.58 -11.84
N ARG A 11 -32.00 -11.64 -13.18
CA ARG A 11 -31.70 -12.87 -13.91
C ARG A 11 -30.24 -12.85 -14.31
N ASN A 12 -29.37 -13.46 -13.51
CA ASN A 12 -28.02 -13.78 -13.93
C ASN A 12 -27.92 -15.30 -14.09
N ALA A 13 -27.92 -15.77 -15.34
CA ALA A 13 -27.61 -17.15 -15.65
C ALA A 13 -26.10 -17.37 -15.51
N TRP A 14 -25.68 -18.16 -14.51
CA TRP A 14 -24.36 -18.78 -14.53
C TRP A 14 -24.49 -20.16 -15.16
N VAL A 15 -23.53 -20.51 -16.01
CA VAL A 15 -23.47 -21.81 -16.67
C VAL A 15 -22.40 -22.63 -15.94
N ASP A 16 -22.78 -23.79 -15.41
CA ASP A 16 -21.83 -24.77 -14.86
C ASP A 16 -21.13 -25.54 -16.00
N ASP A 17 -20.07 -26.29 -15.69
CA ASP A 17 -19.25 -27.12 -16.58
C ASP A 17 -20.05 -28.18 -17.38
N THR A 18 -21.35 -28.32 -17.11
CA THR A 18 -22.32 -29.18 -17.82
C THR A 18 -23.27 -28.43 -18.76
N GLU A 19 -22.98 -27.17 -19.12
CA GLU A 19 -23.86 -26.27 -19.90
C GLU A 19 -25.26 -26.05 -19.29
N THR A 20 -25.43 -26.38 -18.02
CA THR A 20 -26.70 -26.21 -17.33
C THR A 20 -26.71 -24.84 -16.68
N ILE A 21 -27.73 -24.01 -17.00
CA ILE A 21 -27.95 -22.74 -16.31
C ILE A 21 -28.35 -23.05 -14.88
N ILE A 22 -27.47 -22.72 -13.93
CA ILE A 22 -27.79 -22.73 -12.50
C ILE A 22 -28.01 -21.27 -12.12
N ASP A 23 -29.26 -20.92 -11.81
CA ASP A 23 -29.56 -19.66 -11.14
C ASP A 23 -29.14 -19.81 -9.67
N PRO A 24 -28.10 -19.10 -9.18
CA PRO A 24 -27.69 -19.20 -7.79
C PRO A 24 -28.74 -18.62 -6.83
N LEU A 25 -29.77 -17.94 -7.35
CA LEU A 25 -30.87 -17.35 -6.62
C LEU A 25 -32.15 -18.16 -6.91
N LEU A 26 -32.22 -19.39 -6.37
CA LEU A 26 -33.38 -20.31 -6.49
C LEU A 26 -34.69 -19.79 -5.84
N SER A 27 -34.77 -18.50 -5.46
CA SER A 27 -35.94 -17.87 -4.85
C SER A 27 -36.03 -16.39 -5.21
N ASP A 28 -37.25 -15.87 -5.37
CA ASP A 28 -37.51 -14.43 -5.52
C ASP A 28 -36.97 -13.65 -4.32
N TYR A 29 -35.94 -12.83 -4.52
CA TYR A 29 -35.44 -11.90 -3.50
C TYR A 29 -36.14 -10.55 -3.64
N LYS A 30 -36.69 -10.04 -2.54
CA LYS A 30 -37.11 -8.63 -2.46
C LYS A 30 -35.85 -7.77 -2.25
N ALA A 31 -35.44 -7.07 -3.29
CA ALA A 31 -34.41 -6.03 -3.18
C ALA A 31 -35.08 -4.66 -3.07
N ASN A 32 -34.86 -3.96 -1.96
CA ASN A 32 -35.22 -2.55 -1.83
C ASN A 32 -34.15 -1.71 -2.54
N LEU A 33 -34.50 -1.14 -3.70
CA LEU A 33 -33.60 -0.24 -4.42
C LEU A 33 -33.92 1.20 -4.03
N GLY A 34 -32.94 1.85 -3.40
CA GLY A 34 -32.97 3.26 -3.07
C GLY A 34 -31.71 3.94 -3.58
N SER A 35 -31.86 5.17 -4.09
CA SER A 35 -30.74 6.08 -4.32
C SER A 35 -30.83 7.20 -3.30
N ALA A 36 -29.83 7.30 -2.43
CA ALA A 36 -29.69 8.34 -1.44
C ALA A 36 -28.21 8.50 -1.09
N GLU A 37 -27.85 9.64 -0.49
CA GLU A 37 -26.54 9.78 0.13
C GLU A 37 -26.32 8.61 1.09
N ALA A 38 -25.14 7.99 1.09
CA ALA A 38 -24.89 6.73 1.81
C ALA A 38 -25.38 6.79 3.27
N PHE A 39 -25.17 7.93 3.93
CA PHE A 39 -25.58 8.17 5.31
C PHE A 39 -27.10 8.08 5.51
N GLU A 40 -27.88 8.67 4.61
CA GLU A 40 -29.34 8.69 4.64
C GLU A 40 -29.92 7.35 4.14
N ALA A 41 -29.29 6.75 3.14
CA ALA A 41 -29.65 5.44 2.61
C ALA A 41 -29.62 4.39 3.74
N ILE A 42 -28.53 4.32 4.50
CA ILE A 42 -28.35 3.34 5.58
C ILE A 42 -29.34 3.56 6.73
N LEU A 43 -29.65 4.82 7.07
CA LEU A 43 -30.58 5.13 8.17
C LEU A 43 -32.02 4.74 7.85
N ALA A 44 -32.39 4.76 6.57
CA ALA A 44 -33.72 4.41 6.11
C ALA A 44 -33.94 2.90 5.90
N LEU A 45 -32.91 2.07 6.05
CA LEU A 45 -33.04 0.62 5.94
C LEU A 45 -33.72 0.03 7.18
N ASP A 46 -34.75 -0.78 6.94
CA ASP A 46 -35.29 -1.73 7.93
C ASP A 46 -34.24 -2.79 8.28
N SER A 47 -34.38 -3.48 9.41
CA SER A 47 -33.37 -4.46 9.89
C SER A 47 -33.35 -5.81 9.15
N ASP A 48 -34.02 -5.93 8.01
CA ASP A 48 -34.18 -7.19 7.25
C ASP A 48 -33.29 -7.24 5.99
N PHE A 49 -31.99 -7.00 6.16
CA PHE A 49 -31.00 -7.19 5.09
C PHE A 49 -29.78 -7.95 5.61
N SER A 50 -29.18 -8.78 4.75
CA SER A 50 -27.98 -9.56 5.07
C SER A 50 -26.71 -9.06 4.36
N HIS A 51 -26.86 -8.16 3.39
CA HIS A 51 -25.76 -7.68 2.57
C HIS A 51 -25.87 -6.17 2.32
N VAL A 52 -24.74 -5.49 2.27
CA VAL A 52 -24.61 -4.12 1.77
C VAL A 52 -23.61 -4.14 0.64
N VAL A 53 -24.01 -3.65 -0.54
CA VAL A 53 -23.13 -3.50 -1.70
C VAL A 53 -23.02 -2.00 -2.00
N THR A 54 -21.80 -1.47 -2.07
CA THR A 54 -21.57 -0.03 -2.25
C THR A 54 -20.31 0.25 -3.06
N ASP A 55 -20.27 1.39 -3.77
CA ASP A 55 -19.11 1.86 -4.52
C ASP A 55 -18.63 3.18 -3.90
N PRO A 56 -17.71 3.14 -2.92
CA PRO A 56 -17.24 4.31 -2.22
C PRO A 56 -16.44 5.25 -3.14
N PRO A 57 -16.46 6.58 -2.87
CA PRO A 57 -15.73 7.55 -3.67
C PRO A 57 -14.20 7.31 -3.67
N TYR A 58 -13.55 7.62 -4.78
CA TYR A 58 -12.11 7.40 -5.00
C TYR A 58 -11.24 8.59 -4.54
N VAL A 59 -11.32 8.95 -3.26
CA VAL A 59 -10.53 10.01 -2.62
C VAL A 59 -10.73 11.38 -3.31
N GLY A 60 -9.74 11.87 -4.05
CA GLY A 60 -9.76 13.15 -4.76
C GLY A 60 -9.67 12.99 -6.29
N ASN A 61 -9.90 11.76 -6.80
CA ASN A 61 -9.77 11.48 -8.24
C ASN A 61 -10.89 12.14 -9.05
N VAL A 62 -12.11 12.18 -8.52
CA VAL A 62 -13.28 12.79 -9.16
C VAL A 62 -14.11 13.53 -8.12
N ASN A 63 -14.34 14.83 -8.33
CA ASN A 63 -15.26 15.64 -7.53
C ASN A 63 -16.68 15.53 -8.10
N TYR A 64 -17.39 14.44 -7.79
CA TYR A 64 -18.69 14.11 -8.40
C TYR A 64 -19.73 15.22 -8.21
N ALA A 65 -19.80 15.87 -7.05
CA ALA A 65 -20.79 16.92 -6.82
C ALA A 65 -20.55 18.17 -7.69
N GLU A 66 -19.30 18.50 -7.98
CA GLU A 66 -18.93 19.59 -8.90
C GLU A 66 -19.17 19.18 -10.35
N LEU A 67 -18.79 17.95 -10.73
CA LEU A 67 -19.03 17.41 -12.07
C LEU A 67 -20.53 17.32 -12.38
N ALA A 68 -21.35 16.95 -11.38
CA ALA A 68 -22.80 16.86 -11.52
C ALA A 68 -23.43 18.21 -11.88
N ASP A 69 -22.85 19.35 -11.48
CA ASP A 69 -23.39 20.67 -11.83
C ASP A 69 -23.41 20.92 -13.35
N PHE A 70 -22.45 20.33 -14.08
CA PHE A 70 -22.41 20.41 -15.53
C PHE A 70 -23.71 19.89 -16.14
N PHE A 71 -24.19 18.73 -15.69
CA PHE A 71 -25.45 18.14 -16.19
C PHE A 71 -26.69 18.74 -15.52
N TYR A 72 -26.57 19.09 -14.24
CA TYR A 72 -27.67 19.57 -13.41
C TYR A 72 -28.30 20.85 -13.97
N VAL A 73 -27.52 21.74 -14.58
CA VAL A 73 -28.07 23.00 -15.13
C VAL A 73 -29.18 22.76 -16.16
N TRP A 74 -29.04 21.75 -17.03
CA TRP A 74 -30.05 21.43 -18.03
C TRP A 74 -31.22 20.63 -17.43
N LEU A 75 -30.91 19.65 -16.57
CA LEU A 75 -31.94 18.87 -15.87
C LEU A 75 -32.84 19.78 -15.03
N ARG A 76 -32.25 20.76 -14.36
CA ARG A 76 -32.97 21.76 -13.57
C ARG A 76 -33.96 22.56 -14.39
N LEU A 77 -33.58 23.03 -15.58
CA LEU A 77 -34.50 23.79 -16.45
C LEU A 77 -35.76 22.99 -16.77
N ALA A 78 -35.62 21.68 -17.00
CA ALA A 78 -36.73 20.80 -17.32
C ALA A 78 -37.53 20.33 -16.10
N LEU A 79 -36.91 20.21 -14.92
CA LEU A 79 -37.47 19.45 -13.78
C LEU A 79 -37.82 20.30 -12.56
N LYS A 80 -37.33 21.55 -12.44
CA LYS A 80 -37.49 22.39 -11.23
C LYS A 80 -38.92 22.66 -10.79
N GLU A 81 -39.88 22.69 -11.73
CA GLU A 81 -41.30 22.94 -11.42
C GLU A 81 -42.00 21.70 -10.87
N ARG A 82 -41.51 20.51 -11.19
CA ARG A 82 -42.13 19.23 -10.82
C ARG A 82 -41.44 18.57 -9.62
N TYR A 83 -40.14 18.79 -9.46
CA TYR A 83 -39.31 18.09 -8.48
C TYR A 83 -38.56 19.10 -7.60
N PRO A 84 -38.90 19.22 -6.31
CA PRO A 84 -38.26 20.18 -5.39
C PRO A 84 -36.74 20.04 -5.28
N GLN A 85 -36.21 18.84 -5.56
CA GLN A 85 -34.77 18.57 -5.55
C GLN A 85 -34.01 19.37 -6.62
N PHE A 86 -34.71 19.81 -7.68
CA PHE A 86 -34.17 20.67 -8.72
C PHE A 86 -34.42 22.17 -8.46
N ALA A 87 -35.05 22.54 -7.34
CA ALA A 87 -35.28 23.94 -7.00
C ALA A 87 -33.96 24.71 -6.72
N PRO A 88 -32.97 24.17 -5.99
CA PRO A 88 -31.70 24.86 -5.75
C PRO A 88 -30.93 25.12 -7.04
N ASP A 89 -30.12 26.19 -7.09
CA ASP A 89 -29.32 26.52 -8.28
C ASP A 89 -28.14 25.56 -8.53
N TYR A 90 -27.69 24.85 -7.49
CA TYR A 90 -26.56 23.93 -7.53
C TYR A 90 -26.90 22.60 -6.84
N THR A 91 -26.24 21.51 -7.23
CA THR A 91 -26.37 20.22 -6.50
C THR A 91 -25.85 20.35 -5.05
N PRO A 92 -26.23 19.46 -4.11
CA PRO A 92 -25.66 19.45 -2.76
C PRO A 92 -24.18 19.07 -2.76
N LYS A 93 -23.34 19.81 -2.01
CA LYS A 93 -21.89 19.55 -1.90
C LYS A 93 -21.46 19.16 -0.50
N SER A 94 -22.12 19.69 0.54
CA SER A 94 -21.67 19.60 1.93
C SER A 94 -21.43 18.15 2.37
N GLY A 95 -22.38 17.26 2.07
CA GLY A 95 -22.34 15.83 2.44
C GLY A 95 -21.38 14.94 1.64
N GLU A 96 -20.76 15.44 0.58
CA GLU A 96 -19.86 14.63 -0.26
C GLU A 96 -18.57 14.25 0.49
N ILE A 97 -18.26 12.96 0.56
CA ILE A 97 -16.99 12.46 1.12
C ILE A 97 -15.94 12.49 0.00
N VAL A 98 -15.07 13.50 0.00
CA VAL A 98 -14.08 13.75 -1.07
C VAL A 98 -12.83 14.43 -0.51
N GLU A 99 -11.64 14.11 -1.03
CA GLU A 99 -10.44 14.94 -0.84
C GLU A 99 -10.47 16.08 -1.86
N ASN A 100 -10.67 17.32 -1.41
CA ASN A 100 -10.74 18.50 -2.29
C ASN A 100 -10.15 19.73 -1.60
N ALA A 101 -8.95 20.11 -2.02
CA ALA A 101 -8.21 21.24 -1.47
C ALA A 101 -8.93 22.59 -1.68
N ALA A 102 -9.61 22.79 -2.80
CA ALA A 102 -10.35 24.02 -3.09
C ALA A 102 -11.54 24.22 -2.14
N ARG A 103 -12.07 23.12 -1.59
CA ARG A 103 -13.16 23.10 -0.61
C ARG A 103 -12.68 22.90 0.83
N GLY A 104 -11.37 22.91 1.06
CA GLY A 104 -10.78 22.69 2.38
C GLY A 104 -11.03 21.28 2.94
N LYS A 105 -11.34 20.29 2.10
CA LYS A 105 -11.52 18.89 2.50
C LYS A 105 -10.21 18.13 2.33
N SER A 106 -9.59 17.76 3.44
CA SER A 106 -8.33 17.02 3.44
C SER A 106 -8.54 15.52 3.23
N ARG A 107 -7.45 14.80 2.99
CA ARG A 107 -7.44 13.33 2.96
C ARG A 107 -7.88 12.71 4.28
N ALA A 108 -7.53 13.33 5.40
CA ALA A 108 -7.99 12.90 6.71
C ALA A 108 -9.52 13.02 6.82
N ASP A 109 -10.09 14.13 6.37
CA ASP A 109 -11.56 14.32 6.35
C ASP A 109 -12.26 13.27 5.48
N PHE A 110 -11.66 12.90 4.34
CA PHE A 110 -12.15 11.83 3.49
C PHE A 110 -12.22 10.49 4.24
N PHE A 111 -11.13 10.04 4.88
CA PHE A 111 -11.12 8.75 5.58
C PHE A 111 -11.98 8.76 6.84
N LEU A 112 -12.08 9.89 7.55
CA LEU A 112 -13.02 10.06 8.66
C LEU A 112 -14.48 9.92 8.19
N GLY A 113 -14.83 10.53 7.06
CA GLY A 113 -16.15 10.40 6.44
C GLY A 113 -16.44 8.96 6.01
N LEU A 114 -15.49 8.32 5.33
CA LEU A 114 -15.62 6.91 4.89
C LEU A 114 -15.80 5.97 6.08
N ARG A 115 -15.00 6.15 7.14
CA ARG A 115 -15.14 5.39 8.39
C ARG A 115 -16.51 5.58 9.02
N SER A 116 -17.03 6.81 9.06
CA SER A 116 -18.37 7.10 9.60
C SER A 116 -19.48 6.36 8.84
N VAL A 117 -19.33 6.18 7.52
CA VAL A 117 -20.24 5.36 6.72
C VAL A 117 -20.10 3.89 7.09
N PHE A 118 -18.87 3.37 7.20
CA PHE A 118 -18.65 1.98 7.62
C PHE A 118 -19.19 1.70 9.02
N GLU A 119 -19.04 2.61 9.98
CA GLU A 119 -19.58 2.46 11.34
C GLU A 119 -21.10 2.29 11.33
N LYS A 120 -21.81 3.04 10.50
CA LYS A 120 -23.26 2.88 10.34
C LYS A 120 -23.65 1.58 9.67
N ILE A 121 -22.92 1.16 8.64
CA ILE A 121 -23.11 -0.16 8.03
C ILE A 121 -22.91 -1.23 9.11
N TYR A 122 -21.86 -1.09 9.93
CA TYR A 122 -21.59 -2.01 11.03
C TYR A 122 -22.74 -2.05 12.04
N GLU A 123 -23.30 -0.92 12.46
CA GLU A 123 -24.40 -0.89 13.42
C GLU A 123 -25.65 -1.62 12.91
N ARG A 124 -25.95 -1.51 11.61
CA ARG A 124 -27.19 -2.04 11.01
C ARG A 124 -27.06 -3.45 10.43
N LEU A 125 -25.88 -3.82 9.95
CA LEU A 125 -25.65 -5.12 9.33
C LEU A 125 -25.76 -6.25 10.38
N PRO A 126 -26.46 -7.36 10.09
CA PRO A 126 -26.49 -8.52 10.99
C PRO A 126 -25.09 -9.08 11.27
N LYS A 127 -24.97 -9.90 12.33
CA LYS A 127 -23.69 -10.47 12.76
C LYS A 127 -22.93 -11.20 11.64
N ASP A 128 -23.66 -11.98 10.84
CA ASP A 128 -23.11 -12.74 9.70
C ASP A 128 -23.32 -12.05 8.35
N GLY A 129 -23.74 -10.78 8.36
CA GLY A 129 -23.93 -10.02 7.14
C GLY A 129 -22.60 -9.62 6.48
N LEU A 130 -22.66 -9.35 5.18
CA LEU A 130 -21.50 -8.97 4.37
C LEU A 130 -21.61 -7.52 3.90
N MET A 131 -20.49 -6.81 3.95
CA MET A 131 -20.31 -5.54 3.28
C MET A 131 -19.39 -5.77 2.08
N VAL A 132 -19.88 -5.46 0.89
CA VAL A 132 -19.16 -5.63 -0.37
C VAL A 132 -18.95 -4.26 -0.98
N PHE A 133 -17.72 -3.94 -1.36
CA PHE A 133 -17.46 -2.71 -2.10
C PHE A 133 -16.39 -2.84 -3.16
N THR A 134 -16.54 -2.06 -4.23
CA THR A 134 -15.53 -1.90 -5.27
C THR A 134 -14.57 -0.81 -4.86
N PHE A 135 -13.26 -1.08 -4.92
CA PHE A 135 -12.26 -0.04 -4.71
C PHE A 135 -10.96 -0.41 -5.42
N HIS A 136 -10.40 0.55 -6.12
CA HIS A 136 -9.05 0.48 -6.65
C HIS A 136 -8.42 1.86 -6.48
N HIS A 137 -7.14 1.90 -6.14
CA HIS A 137 -6.42 3.16 -6.19
C HIS A 137 -4.95 2.93 -6.50
N THR A 138 -4.45 3.72 -7.45
CA THR A 138 -3.03 3.80 -7.79
C THR A 138 -2.49 5.14 -7.26
N ASP A 139 -2.35 5.25 -5.93
CA ASP A 139 -1.81 6.48 -5.36
C ASP A 139 -0.28 6.48 -5.41
N GLN A 140 0.30 7.58 -5.88
CA GLN A 140 1.74 7.81 -5.79
C GLN A 140 2.21 8.10 -4.36
N ARG A 141 1.31 8.50 -3.45
CA ARG A 141 1.63 8.71 -2.02
C ARG A 141 1.53 7.43 -1.18
N GLY A 142 1.04 6.30 -1.70
CA GLY A 142 0.99 5.03 -0.97
C GLY A 142 0.01 4.97 0.23
N THR A 143 -0.60 6.08 0.64
CA THR A 143 -1.41 6.15 1.87
C THR A 143 -2.89 5.83 1.67
N VAL A 144 -3.36 5.61 0.43
CA VAL A 144 -4.80 5.40 0.20
C VAL A 144 -5.27 4.03 0.69
N TRP A 145 -4.49 2.97 0.40
CA TRP A 145 -4.76 1.63 0.90
C TRP A 145 -4.65 1.57 2.43
N GLU A 146 -3.70 2.32 3.00
CA GLU A 146 -3.57 2.49 4.45
C GLU A 146 -4.86 3.08 5.04
N GLY A 147 -5.29 4.26 4.58
CA GLY A 147 -6.49 4.91 5.12
C GLY A 147 -7.77 4.09 4.92
N LEU A 148 -7.91 3.37 3.80
CA LEU A 148 -9.03 2.47 3.55
C LEU A 148 -9.05 1.32 4.56
N LEU A 149 -7.93 0.60 4.71
CA LEU A 149 -7.82 -0.53 5.61
C LEU A 149 -7.97 -0.10 7.07
N GLU A 150 -7.42 1.04 7.44
CA GLU A 150 -7.58 1.61 8.78
C GLU A 150 -9.06 1.92 9.05
N SER A 151 -9.73 2.63 8.12
CA SER A 151 -11.17 2.95 8.23
C SER A 151 -12.02 1.69 8.37
N LEU A 152 -11.74 0.66 7.56
CA LEU A 152 -12.45 -0.61 7.56
C LEU A 152 -12.20 -1.41 8.86
N CYS A 153 -10.94 -1.61 9.21
CA CYS A 153 -10.56 -2.50 10.31
C CYS A 153 -10.87 -1.87 11.67
N LEU A 154 -10.67 -0.56 11.85
CA LEU A 154 -11.03 0.13 13.10
C LEU A 154 -12.53 0.09 13.40
N THR A 155 -13.36 0.05 12.35
CA THR A 155 -14.82 -0.14 12.49
C THR A 155 -15.18 -1.53 13.03
N GLY A 156 -14.30 -2.52 12.88
CA GLY A 156 -14.55 -3.90 13.29
C GLY A 156 -14.83 -4.87 12.13
N PHE A 157 -14.67 -4.43 10.88
CA PHE A 157 -14.69 -5.32 9.72
C PHE A 157 -13.33 -6.01 9.51
N GLU A 158 -13.34 -7.11 8.78
CA GLU A 158 -12.17 -7.77 8.18
C GLU A 158 -12.48 -8.11 6.72
N ILE A 159 -11.46 -8.19 5.86
CA ILE A 159 -11.60 -8.61 4.47
C ILE A 159 -11.52 -10.14 4.44
N VAL A 160 -12.55 -10.79 3.91
CA VAL A 160 -12.62 -12.25 3.81
C VAL A 160 -12.40 -12.78 2.40
N ALA A 161 -12.65 -11.94 1.39
CA ALA A 161 -12.35 -12.26 0.01
C ALA A 161 -12.13 -11.00 -0.81
N VAL A 162 -11.24 -11.10 -1.78
CA VAL A 162 -11.03 -10.10 -2.83
C VAL A 162 -11.23 -10.75 -4.20
N TYR A 163 -12.05 -10.14 -5.06
CA TYR A 163 -12.28 -10.60 -6.42
C TYR A 163 -11.92 -9.51 -7.42
N PRO A 164 -11.05 -9.78 -8.40
CA PRO A 164 -10.85 -8.86 -9.51
C PRO A 164 -12.07 -8.86 -10.44
N THR A 165 -12.47 -7.68 -10.91
CA THR A 165 -13.45 -7.49 -11.97
C THR A 165 -12.85 -6.60 -13.05
N HIS A 166 -13.17 -6.85 -14.32
CA HIS A 166 -12.75 -5.95 -15.39
C HIS A 166 -13.38 -4.57 -15.15
N ALA A 167 -12.56 -3.52 -15.16
CA ALA A 167 -13.06 -2.16 -15.22
C ALA A 167 -13.50 -1.91 -16.66
N ASP A 168 -14.76 -1.50 -16.88
CA ASP A 168 -15.28 -1.18 -18.21
C ASP A 168 -14.52 0.03 -18.80
N SER A 169 -13.43 -0.23 -19.52
CA SER A 169 -12.60 0.78 -20.17
C SER A 169 -12.75 0.80 -21.70
N GLU A 170 -13.87 0.33 -22.25
CA GLU A 170 -14.09 0.29 -23.71
C GLU A 170 -14.18 1.70 -24.37
N THR A 171 -14.23 2.80 -23.62
CA THR A 171 -14.51 4.14 -24.19
C THR A 171 -13.40 5.17 -24.12
N SER A 172 -12.16 4.77 -23.84
CA SER A 172 -11.02 5.71 -23.88
C SER A 172 -10.02 5.36 -24.97
N LEU A 173 -10.38 5.68 -26.22
CA LEU A 173 -9.51 5.60 -27.40
C LEU A 173 -8.21 6.42 -27.29
N HIS A 174 -8.02 7.22 -26.22
CA HIS A 174 -6.79 7.94 -25.91
C HIS A 174 -5.88 7.26 -24.85
N LEU A 175 -6.24 6.07 -24.34
CA LEU A 175 -5.58 5.43 -23.18
C LEU A 175 -4.83 4.12 -23.49
N MET A 176 -4.80 3.68 -24.75
CA MET A 176 -4.22 2.39 -25.18
C MET A 176 -2.70 2.23 -24.95
N ASP A 177 -1.96 3.28 -24.58
CA ASP A 177 -0.49 3.25 -24.54
C ASP A 177 0.13 3.46 -23.13
N LYS A 178 -0.67 3.35 -22.06
CA LYS A 178 -0.23 3.77 -20.71
C LYS A 178 -0.11 2.71 -19.62
N GLY A 179 -0.26 1.41 -19.91
CA GLY A 179 -0.07 0.35 -18.90
C GLY A 179 -0.86 0.61 -17.61
N ASN A 180 -2.11 1.09 -17.78
CA ASN A 180 -3.02 1.32 -16.66
C ASN A 180 -3.64 -0.01 -16.23
N VAL A 181 -3.97 -0.10 -14.95
CA VAL A 181 -4.68 -1.22 -14.35
C VAL A 181 -6.03 -1.41 -15.06
N SER A 182 -6.29 -2.64 -15.50
CA SER A 182 -7.53 -3.02 -16.20
C SER A 182 -8.58 -3.64 -15.26
N TYR A 183 -8.19 -3.92 -14.02
CA TYR A 183 -9.04 -4.55 -13.02
C TYR A 183 -9.36 -3.65 -11.83
N ASP A 184 -10.63 -3.66 -11.44
CA ASP A 184 -11.09 -3.22 -10.14
C ASP A 184 -11.10 -4.38 -9.14
N LEU A 185 -11.00 -4.08 -7.85
CA LEU A 185 -11.13 -5.08 -6.81
C LEU A 185 -12.48 -4.94 -6.10
N ILE A 186 -13.20 -6.04 -6.02
CA ILE A 186 -14.36 -6.21 -5.15
C ILE A 186 -13.84 -6.76 -3.82
N HIS A 187 -13.99 -5.96 -2.77
CA HIS A 187 -13.66 -6.32 -1.39
C HIS A 187 -14.91 -6.85 -0.69
N VAL A 188 -14.88 -8.11 -0.28
CA VAL A 188 -15.91 -8.73 0.55
C VAL A 188 -15.45 -8.70 2.00
N CYS A 189 -16.23 -8.02 2.83
CA CYS A 189 -15.93 -7.76 4.22
C CYS A 189 -17.03 -8.32 5.12
N ARG A 190 -16.66 -8.72 6.33
CA ARG A 190 -17.61 -9.12 7.38
C ARG A 190 -17.20 -8.56 8.72
N LYS A 191 -18.11 -8.54 9.68
CA LYS A 191 -17.77 -8.24 11.07
C LYS A 191 -16.78 -9.27 11.61
N ARG A 192 -15.75 -8.82 12.33
CA ARG A 192 -14.81 -9.71 13.02
C ARG A 192 -15.59 -10.60 13.99
N ARG A 193 -15.33 -11.90 13.91
CA ARG A 193 -16.01 -12.91 14.74
C ARG A 193 -15.38 -13.04 16.13
N ASN A 194 -14.06 -12.87 16.19
CA ASN A 194 -13.25 -12.97 17.40
C ASN A 194 -12.24 -11.83 17.42
N ASP A 195 -11.75 -11.50 18.61
CA ASP A 195 -10.61 -10.61 18.73
C ASP A 195 -9.36 -11.22 18.08
N PRO A 196 -8.59 -10.44 17.30
CA PRO A 196 -7.39 -10.93 16.66
C PRO A 196 -6.35 -11.36 17.71
N LEU A 197 -5.76 -12.53 17.49
CA LEU A 197 -4.60 -12.98 18.27
C LEU A 197 -3.35 -12.21 17.84
N SER A 198 -2.47 -11.92 18.80
CA SER A 198 -1.16 -11.34 18.52
C SER A 198 -0.32 -12.26 17.65
N ARG A 199 0.31 -11.70 16.62
CA ARG A 199 1.13 -12.44 15.66
C ARG A 199 2.40 -11.67 15.33
N SER A 200 3.51 -12.40 15.19
CA SER A 200 4.74 -11.80 14.69
C SER A 200 4.64 -11.48 13.20
N TRP A 201 5.24 -10.37 12.80
CA TRP A 201 5.31 -9.95 11.41
C TRP A 201 6.03 -10.99 10.57
N ALA A 202 7.12 -11.58 11.07
CA ALA A 202 7.84 -12.64 10.38
C ALA A 202 6.92 -13.80 9.97
N GLY A 203 6.04 -14.25 10.88
CA GLY A 203 5.07 -15.31 10.61
C GLY A 203 4.05 -14.91 9.54
N ILE A 204 3.46 -13.72 9.68
CA ILE A 204 2.51 -13.18 8.68
C ILE A 204 3.19 -13.05 7.31
N ARG A 205 4.42 -12.53 7.27
CA ARG A 205 5.21 -12.32 6.06
C ARG A 205 5.46 -13.61 5.28
N HIS A 206 5.74 -14.72 5.97
CA HIS A 206 5.86 -16.03 5.34
C HIS A 206 4.55 -16.49 4.70
N GLU A 207 3.42 -16.26 5.37
CA GLU A 207 2.10 -16.63 4.85
C GLU A 207 1.64 -15.72 3.71
N VAL A 208 1.90 -14.41 3.78
CA VAL A 208 1.72 -13.45 2.69
C VAL A 208 2.42 -13.97 1.44
N ARG A 209 3.71 -14.34 1.55
CA ARG A 209 4.48 -14.87 0.43
C ARG A 209 3.91 -16.19 -0.12
N ARG A 210 3.45 -17.08 0.76
CA ARG A 210 2.79 -18.33 0.36
C ARG A 210 1.50 -18.04 -0.41
N LYS A 211 0.61 -17.20 0.12
CA LYS A 211 -0.66 -16.80 -0.51
C LYS A 211 -0.43 -16.11 -1.85
N ALA A 212 0.53 -15.18 -1.93
CA ALA A 212 0.87 -14.51 -3.18
C ALA A 212 1.36 -15.49 -4.26
N ARG A 213 2.17 -16.48 -3.89
CA ARG A 213 2.59 -17.55 -4.83
C ARG A 213 1.43 -18.44 -5.27
N GLU A 214 0.57 -18.84 -4.35
CA GLU A 214 -0.61 -19.66 -4.66
C GLU A 214 -1.54 -18.92 -5.62
N GLU A 215 -1.78 -17.63 -5.38
CA GLU A 215 -2.59 -16.80 -6.27
C GLU A 215 -1.93 -16.62 -7.64
N LEU A 216 -0.62 -16.33 -7.68
CA LEU A 216 0.12 -16.22 -8.94
C LEU A 216 0.01 -17.50 -9.77
N GLN A 217 0.19 -18.67 -9.15
CA GLN A 217 0.02 -19.96 -9.84
C GLN A 217 -1.42 -20.19 -10.31
N ALA A 218 -2.42 -19.73 -9.55
CA ALA A 218 -3.81 -19.84 -9.96
C ALA A 218 -4.12 -18.92 -11.16
N ILE A 219 -3.59 -17.70 -11.16
CA ILE A 219 -3.66 -16.77 -12.29
C ILE A 219 -3.03 -17.40 -13.54
N GLU A 220 -1.83 -17.97 -13.42
CA GLU A 220 -1.13 -18.66 -14.51
C GLU A 220 -1.89 -19.87 -15.07
N ARG A 221 -2.73 -20.51 -14.25
CA ARG A 221 -3.63 -21.61 -14.64
C ARG A 221 -4.96 -21.14 -15.23
N GLY A 222 -5.17 -19.83 -15.37
CA GLY A 222 -6.36 -19.26 -16.00
C GLY A 222 -7.52 -18.93 -15.06
N ARG A 223 -7.27 -18.75 -13.75
CA ARG A 223 -8.33 -18.46 -12.76
C ARG A 223 -9.24 -17.28 -13.14
N TYR A 224 -8.69 -16.27 -13.81
CA TYR A 224 -9.40 -15.06 -14.22
C TYR A 224 -9.52 -14.93 -15.74
N GLY A 225 -9.54 -16.07 -16.43
CA GLY A 225 -9.62 -16.14 -17.88
C GLY A 225 -8.33 -16.63 -18.53
N ASN A 226 -8.42 -16.93 -19.81
CA ASN A 226 -7.34 -17.56 -20.59
C ASN A 226 -6.31 -16.57 -21.14
N GLN A 227 -6.57 -15.26 -21.03
CA GLN A 227 -5.63 -14.23 -21.47
C GLN A 227 -4.67 -13.88 -20.33
N PRO A 228 -3.35 -13.78 -20.60
CA PRO A 228 -2.39 -13.33 -19.60
C PRO A 228 -2.75 -11.94 -19.06
N LEU A 229 -2.80 -11.80 -17.75
CA LEU A 229 -2.97 -10.52 -17.08
C LEU A 229 -1.69 -9.68 -17.17
N SER A 230 -1.81 -8.35 -17.18
CA SER A 230 -0.65 -7.47 -17.07
C SER A 230 0.02 -7.63 -15.70
N GLU A 231 1.34 -7.38 -15.60
CA GLU A 231 2.03 -7.44 -14.30
C GLU A 231 1.41 -6.50 -13.25
N HIS A 232 0.86 -5.36 -13.68
CA HIS A 232 0.19 -4.43 -12.77
C HIS A 232 -1.09 -5.03 -12.19
N ASP A 233 -1.88 -5.72 -13.00
CA ASP A 233 -3.11 -6.39 -12.55
C ASP A 233 -2.80 -7.58 -11.65
N VAL A 234 -1.78 -8.38 -12.01
CA VAL A 234 -1.29 -9.48 -11.16
C VAL A 234 -0.85 -8.96 -9.79
N ARG A 235 -0.08 -7.85 -9.74
CA ARG A 235 0.33 -7.21 -8.47
C ARG A 235 -0.88 -6.78 -7.65
N LEU A 236 -1.84 -6.10 -8.28
CA LEU A 236 -3.04 -5.61 -7.60
C LEU A 236 -3.84 -6.76 -6.96
N ILE A 237 -4.08 -7.84 -7.71
CA ILE A 237 -4.79 -9.02 -7.24
C ILE A 237 -4.06 -9.67 -6.07
N CYS A 238 -2.76 -9.92 -6.22
CA CYS A 238 -1.94 -10.55 -5.19
C CYS A 238 -1.86 -9.70 -3.91
N ILE A 239 -1.74 -8.37 -4.02
CA ILE A 239 -1.80 -7.47 -2.85
C ILE A 239 -3.16 -7.62 -2.18
N GLY A 240 -4.27 -7.54 -2.92
CA GLY A 240 -5.62 -7.74 -2.40
C GLY A 240 -5.77 -9.05 -1.62
N LYS A 241 -5.25 -10.16 -2.15
CA LYS A 241 -5.22 -11.45 -1.43
C LYS A 241 -4.38 -11.44 -0.16
N CYS A 242 -3.30 -10.68 -0.12
CA CYS A 242 -2.50 -10.53 1.08
C CYS A 242 -3.21 -9.67 2.14
N LEU A 243 -4.05 -8.72 1.73
CA LEU A 243 -4.86 -7.91 2.64
C LEU A 243 -5.96 -8.73 3.34
N GLU A 244 -6.48 -9.80 2.73
CA GLU A 244 -7.37 -10.76 3.41
C GLU A 244 -6.69 -11.31 4.68
N LEU A 245 -5.42 -11.71 4.58
CA LEU A 245 -4.66 -12.22 5.73
C LEU A 245 -4.34 -11.12 6.74
N TYR A 246 -3.87 -9.97 6.28
CA TYR A 246 -3.44 -8.90 7.17
C TYR A 246 -4.61 -8.33 7.98
N SER A 247 -5.75 -8.07 7.32
CA SER A 247 -6.93 -7.46 7.95
C SER A 247 -7.48 -8.30 9.11
N ALA A 248 -7.41 -9.64 9.02
CA ALA A 248 -7.81 -10.56 10.09
C ALA A 248 -6.94 -10.43 11.36
N HIS A 249 -5.74 -9.86 11.26
CA HIS A 249 -4.80 -9.64 12.38
C HIS A 249 -4.55 -8.16 12.68
N PHE A 250 -5.34 -7.27 12.09
CA PHE A 250 -5.16 -5.82 12.20
C PHE A 250 -5.06 -5.37 13.67
N GLY A 251 -4.10 -4.48 13.95
CA GLY A 251 -3.85 -3.93 15.29
C GLY A 251 -3.17 -4.89 16.27
N LYS A 252 -2.85 -6.12 15.85
CA LYS A 252 -2.20 -7.15 16.68
C LYS A 252 -0.96 -7.78 16.02
N VAL A 253 -0.46 -7.14 14.97
CA VAL A 253 0.78 -7.53 14.30
C VAL A 253 1.97 -6.88 14.99
N LEU A 254 2.96 -7.67 15.39
CA LEU A 254 4.12 -7.23 16.14
C LEU A 254 5.43 -7.38 15.35
N ASP A 255 6.34 -6.42 15.49
CA ASP A 255 7.71 -6.50 14.96
C ASP A 255 8.59 -7.49 15.77
N HIS A 256 9.89 -7.55 15.47
CA HIS A 256 10.82 -8.44 16.18
C HIS A 256 11.09 -8.02 17.63
N ASP A 257 10.76 -6.78 17.99
CA ASP A 257 10.89 -6.23 19.35
C ASP A 257 9.55 -6.27 20.11
N ASN A 258 8.56 -7.01 19.61
CA ASN A 258 7.20 -7.09 20.14
C ASN A 258 6.42 -5.77 20.16
N ARG A 259 6.77 -4.79 19.31
CA ARG A 259 6.02 -3.54 19.15
C ARG A 259 4.99 -3.65 18.03
N PRO A 260 3.87 -2.91 18.09
CA PRO A 260 2.92 -2.84 16.98
C PRO A 260 3.62 -2.41 15.67
N LEU A 261 3.46 -3.20 14.62
CA LEU A 261 3.97 -2.86 13.29
C LEU A 261 3.07 -1.80 12.65
N PRO A 262 3.60 -0.66 12.19
CA PRO A 262 2.81 0.34 11.46
C PRO A 262 2.17 -0.25 10.20
N LEU A 263 0.92 0.13 9.92
CA LEU A 263 0.16 -0.35 8.75
C LEU A 263 0.88 -0.03 7.44
N HIS A 264 1.32 1.22 7.27
CA HIS A 264 2.10 1.63 6.09
C HIS A 264 3.32 0.73 5.84
N LYS A 265 4.10 0.44 6.88
CA LYS A 265 5.28 -0.44 6.78
C LYS A 265 4.89 -1.86 6.34
N ALA A 266 3.79 -2.40 6.88
CA ALA A 266 3.30 -3.71 6.47
C ALA A 266 2.86 -3.74 5.00
N LEU A 267 2.19 -2.69 4.52
CA LEU A 267 1.77 -2.56 3.13
C LEU A 267 2.95 -2.44 2.17
N GLN A 268 3.96 -1.65 2.54
CA GLN A 268 5.22 -1.54 1.80
C GLN A 268 5.87 -2.93 1.65
N ASP A 269 6.04 -3.66 2.74
CA ASP A 269 6.62 -5.00 2.73
C ASP A 269 5.79 -6.01 1.93
N ILE A 270 4.45 -6.01 2.07
CA ILE A 270 3.56 -6.87 1.26
C ILE A 270 3.76 -6.58 -0.22
N SER A 271 3.78 -5.30 -0.60
CA SER A 271 3.94 -4.91 -2.01
C SER A 271 5.30 -5.30 -2.56
N ALA A 272 6.37 -5.19 -1.77
CA ALA A 272 7.70 -5.63 -2.15
C ALA A 272 7.76 -7.15 -2.36
N ILE A 273 7.12 -7.93 -1.47
CA ILE A 273 7.04 -9.40 -1.62
C ILE A 273 6.30 -9.77 -2.91
N VAL A 274 5.16 -9.12 -3.17
CA VAL A 274 4.37 -9.39 -4.37
C VAL A 274 5.17 -9.00 -5.63
N ASP A 275 5.78 -7.82 -5.66
CA ASP A 275 6.56 -7.38 -6.82
C ASP A 275 7.76 -8.29 -7.09
N GLN A 276 8.46 -8.76 -6.05
CA GLN A 276 9.54 -9.76 -6.21
C GLN A 276 9.07 -11.07 -6.87
N LEU A 277 7.84 -11.50 -6.61
CA LEU A 277 7.28 -12.72 -7.18
C LEU A 277 6.80 -12.51 -8.63
N VAL A 278 6.31 -11.31 -8.94
CA VAL A 278 5.77 -10.97 -10.27
C VAL A 278 6.88 -10.58 -11.24
N THR A 279 7.82 -9.73 -10.82
CA THR A 279 8.90 -9.21 -11.67
C THR A 279 10.05 -10.20 -11.75
N ARG A 280 10.11 -10.92 -12.88
CA ARG A 280 11.15 -11.92 -13.17
C ARG A 280 12.47 -11.31 -13.65
N ASP A 281 12.46 -10.05 -14.08
CA ASP A 281 13.64 -9.36 -14.58
C ASP A 281 14.58 -8.91 -13.46
N LYS A 282 15.83 -9.38 -13.53
CA LYS A 282 16.91 -9.07 -12.57
C LYS A 282 16.44 -9.31 -11.12
N PRO A 283 16.19 -10.58 -10.74
CA PRO A 283 15.76 -10.89 -9.38
C PRO A 283 16.84 -10.47 -8.38
N LEU A 284 16.41 -10.09 -7.18
CA LEU A 284 17.36 -9.91 -6.09
C LEU A 284 17.88 -11.28 -5.64
N PRO A 285 19.12 -11.36 -5.12
CA PRO A 285 19.63 -12.57 -4.46
C PRO A 285 18.67 -13.09 -3.39
N THR A 286 18.68 -14.41 -3.15
CA THR A 286 17.79 -15.06 -2.18
C THR A 286 17.88 -14.46 -0.77
N GLU A 287 19.07 -14.05 -0.34
CA GLU A 287 19.27 -13.38 0.95
C GLU A 287 18.56 -12.02 1.03
N LEU A 288 18.30 -11.38 -0.11
CA LEU A 288 17.58 -10.11 -0.23
C LEU A 288 16.08 -10.28 -0.52
N GLU A 289 15.56 -11.50 -0.60
CA GLU A 289 14.11 -11.71 -0.65
C GLU A 289 13.44 -11.13 0.60
N ALA A 290 14.16 -11.10 1.73
CA ALA A 290 13.58 -10.76 3.02
C ALA A 290 13.61 -9.27 3.40
N VAL A 291 14.02 -8.39 2.49
CA VAL A 291 14.26 -6.97 2.81
C VAL A 291 12.96 -6.18 2.99
N ASP A 292 13.08 -5.07 3.73
CA ASP A 292 12.01 -4.08 3.90
C ASP A 292 11.69 -3.35 2.57
N GLY A 293 10.47 -2.81 2.47
CA GLY A 293 9.99 -2.17 1.25
C GLY A 293 10.85 -1.01 0.73
N LEU A 294 11.40 -0.18 1.63
CA LEU A 294 12.29 0.93 1.24
C LEU A 294 13.60 0.42 0.64
N SER A 295 14.22 -0.56 1.31
CA SER A 295 15.45 -1.19 0.82
C SER A 295 15.23 -1.92 -0.50
N TYR A 296 14.07 -2.59 -0.66
CA TYR A 296 13.69 -3.23 -1.92
C TYR A 296 13.65 -2.22 -3.07
N VAL A 297 12.89 -1.13 -2.89
CA VAL A 297 12.76 -0.08 -3.90
C VAL A 297 14.11 0.56 -4.20
N TRP A 298 14.91 0.84 -3.18
CA TRP A 298 16.23 1.41 -3.41
C TRP A 298 17.10 0.47 -4.25
N LEU A 299 17.18 -0.82 -3.91
CA LEU A 299 17.98 -1.81 -4.64
C LEU A 299 17.54 -1.94 -6.11
N LYS A 300 16.23 -2.00 -6.37
CA LYS A 300 15.68 -2.22 -7.72
C LYS A 300 15.64 -0.96 -8.58
N VAL A 301 15.39 0.20 -7.97
CA VAL A 301 15.05 1.44 -8.70
C VAL A 301 16.18 2.45 -8.62
N LEU A 302 16.77 2.65 -7.44
CA LEU A 302 17.67 3.79 -7.16
C LEU A 302 19.15 3.43 -7.24
N ALA A 303 19.54 2.22 -6.84
CA ALA A 303 20.93 1.83 -6.61
C ALA A 303 21.84 2.03 -7.84
N GLY A 304 21.31 1.82 -9.05
CA GLY A 304 22.05 1.99 -10.31
C GLY A 304 22.24 3.45 -10.76
N ASN A 305 21.58 4.41 -10.12
CA ASN A 305 21.65 5.82 -10.51
C ASN A 305 22.81 6.53 -9.78
N ARG A 306 23.65 7.23 -10.55
CA ARG A 306 24.82 7.93 -10.00
C ARG A 306 24.49 9.18 -9.19
N SER A 307 23.47 9.92 -9.59
CA SER A 307 23.13 11.19 -8.94
C SER A 307 21.70 11.63 -9.14
N GLU A 308 21.09 11.34 -10.29
CA GLU A 308 19.74 11.80 -10.62
C GLU A 308 18.92 10.68 -11.26
N ILE A 309 17.60 10.74 -11.03
CA ILE A 309 16.59 9.92 -11.69
C ILE A 309 15.42 10.83 -12.11
N THR A 310 14.80 10.56 -13.26
CA THR A 310 13.66 11.36 -13.72
C THR A 310 12.43 11.09 -12.85
N ILE A 311 11.57 12.10 -12.65
CA ILE A 311 10.30 11.89 -11.95
C ILE A 311 9.48 10.78 -12.62
N ASP A 312 9.42 10.77 -13.95
CA ASP A 312 8.68 9.77 -14.71
C ASP A 312 9.20 8.34 -14.46
N ALA A 313 10.53 8.14 -14.43
CA ALA A 313 11.11 6.83 -14.13
C ALA A 313 10.76 6.36 -12.71
N VAL A 314 10.82 7.25 -11.72
CA VAL A 314 10.41 6.92 -10.35
C VAL A 314 8.91 6.61 -10.31
N SER A 315 8.06 7.47 -10.88
CA SER A 315 6.61 7.27 -10.90
C SER A 315 6.22 5.97 -11.60
N LYS A 316 6.93 5.57 -12.66
CA LYS A 316 6.70 4.30 -13.35
C LYS A 316 7.16 3.11 -12.50
N ALA A 317 8.33 3.19 -11.88
CA ALA A 317 8.88 2.11 -11.07
C ALA A 317 8.09 1.86 -9.78
N LEU A 318 7.57 2.91 -9.15
CA LEU A 318 6.75 2.78 -7.93
C LEU A 318 5.28 2.42 -8.23
N ARG A 319 4.88 2.32 -9.50
CA ARG A 319 3.49 2.08 -9.87
C ARG A 319 3.03 0.69 -9.41
N GLY A 320 2.08 0.65 -8.47
CA GLY A 320 1.58 -0.59 -7.88
C GLY A 320 2.38 -1.07 -6.67
N MET A 321 3.46 -0.36 -6.31
CA MET A 321 4.13 -0.51 -5.02
C MET A 321 3.42 0.37 -3.98
N GLN A 322 3.53 -0.01 -2.71
CA GLN A 322 3.02 0.81 -1.59
C GLN A 322 4.12 1.71 -0.98
N VAL A 323 5.27 1.82 -1.66
CA VAL A 323 6.31 2.81 -1.35
C VAL A 323 6.11 4.03 -2.23
N SER A 324 6.00 5.18 -1.60
CA SER A 324 5.77 6.46 -2.25
C SER A 324 7.06 7.26 -2.46
N VAL A 325 6.97 8.29 -3.28
CA VAL A 325 8.05 9.27 -3.42
C VAL A 325 8.29 10.03 -2.11
N GLU A 326 7.26 10.25 -1.30
CA GLU A 326 7.41 10.93 -0.03
C GLU A 326 8.17 10.05 0.98
N ASP A 327 7.91 8.75 1.01
CA ASP A 327 8.68 7.79 1.82
C ASP A 327 10.17 7.81 1.46
N LEU A 328 10.49 7.92 0.17
CA LEU A 328 11.88 8.05 -0.30
C LEU A 328 12.52 9.39 0.11
N LYS A 329 11.75 10.47 0.25
CA LYS A 329 12.26 11.76 0.73
C LYS A 329 12.43 11.78 2.24
N ASP A 330 11.45 11.26 2.97
CA ASP A 330 11.43 11.22 4.44
C ASP A 330 12.54 10.31 4.97
N SER A 331 12.83 9.21 4.26
CA SER A 331 14.02 8.39 4.51
C SER A 331 15.34 9.03 4.06
N GLY A 332 15.31 10.19 3.39
CA GLY A 332 16.50 10.86 2.89
C GLY A 332 17.21 10.12 1.76
N LEU A 333 16.53 9.22 1.04
CA LEU A 333 17.07 8.52 -0.12
C LEU A 333 17.06 9.39 -1.38
N VAL A 334 16.08 10.30 -1.49
CA VAL A 334 15.98 11.25 -2.59
C VAL A 334 15.64 12.66 -2.13
N VAL A 335 16.08 13.67 -2.88
CA VAL A 335 15.63 15.06 -2.71
C VAL A 335 15.24 15.66 -4.05
N ARG A 336 14.56 16.82 -4.04
CA ARG A 336 14.22 17.52 -5.29
C ARG A 336 15.50 17.87 -6.06
N GLY A 337 15.55 17.47 -7.33
CA GLY A 337 16.66 17.79 -8.24
C GLY A 337 16.68 19.25 -8.67
N ARG A 338 17.74 19.64 -9.39
CA ARG A 338 17.96 21.02 -9.83
C ARG A 338 16.95 21.45 -10.90
N THR A 339 16.36 22.63 -10.74
CA THR A 339 15.50 23.26 -11.74
C THR A 339 16.32 23.68 -12.96
N GLY A 340 16.12 23.02 -14.12
CA GLY A 340 16.67 23.47 -15.40
C GLY A 340 16.83 22.41 -16.50
N ARG A 341 16.95 21.11 -16.16
CA ARG A 341 17.17 20.01 -17.13
C ARG A 341 16.04 18.97 -17.19
N GLY A 342 14.84 19.37 -16.79
CA GLY A 342 13.70 18.48 -16.55
C GLY A 342 13.45 18.31 -15.04
N ARG A 343 12.28 17.79 -14.68
CA ARG A 343 11.97 17.51 -13.28
C ARG A 343 12.62 16.17 -12.91
N THR A 344 13.70 16.21 -12.13
CA THR A 344 14.43 15.04 -11.62
C THR A 344 14.43 15.01 -10.08
N TYR A 345 14.72 13.84 -9.52
CA TYR A 345 15.10 13.68 -8.12
C TYR A 345 16.61 13.42 -8.04
N GLU A 346 17.28 14.07 -7.09
CA GLU A 346 18.66 13.74 -6.72
C GLU A 346 18.64 12.50 -5.83
N VAL A 347 19.36 11.45 -6.22
CA VAL A 347 19.53 10.21 -5.44
C VAL A 347 20.71 10.39 -4.50
N LYS A 348 20.45 10.35 -3.20
CA LYS A 348 21.47 10.58 -2.17
C LYS A 348 22.47 9.45 -2.11
N GLN A 349 23.75 9.80 -2.13
CA GLN A 349 24.89 8.88 -2.05
C GLN A 349 25.26 8.60 -0.56
N PRO A 350 25.93 7.48 -0.25
CA PRO A 350 26.34 7.10 1.11
C PRO A 350 27.02 8.24 1.88
N ALA A 351 28.01 8.91 1.27
CA ALA A 351 28.72 10.02 1.89
C ALA A 351 27.80 11.21 2.24
N GLN A 352 26.76 11.47 1.43
CA GLN A 352 25.82 12.56 1.67
C GLN A 352 24.82 12.26 2.79
N ARG A 353 24.53 10.97 3.05
CA ARG A 353 23.62 10.53 4.12
C ARG A 353 24.35 10.24 5.43
N LEU A 354 25.67 10.10 5.41
CA LEU A 354 26.48 9.64 6.54
C LEU A 354 26.22 10.42 7.84
N THR A 355 26.23 11.76 7.77
CA THR A 355 26.02 12.61 8.96
C THR A 355 24.64 12.41 9.58
N ASP A 356 23.60 12.36 8.76
CA ASP A 356 22.21 12.20 9.23
C ASP A 356 21.99 10.79 9.79
N LEU A 357 22.55 9.77 9.14
CA LEU A 357 22.51 8.37 9.60
C LEU A 357 23.28 8.20 10.92
N LEU A 358 24.45 8.82 11.06
CA LEU A 358 25.16 8.83 12.34
C LEU A 358 24.32 9.54 13.40
N LYS A 359 23.77 10.72 13.14
CA LYS A 359 22.91 11.41 14.11
C LYS A 359 21.70 10.56 14.54
N GLN A 360 21.10 9.84 13.59
CA GLN A 360 19.94 9.01 13.84
C GLN A 360 20.28 7.75 14.64
N TYR A 361 21.39 7.09 14.34
CA TYR A 361 21.70 5.76 14.85
C TYR A 361 22.88 5.70 15.83
N GLN A 362 23.66 6.79 16.02
CA GLN A 362 24.82 6.82 16.90
C GLN A 362 24.39 6.77 18.38
N PRO A 363 25.10 6.01 19.24
CA PRO A 363 24.79 5.97 20.67
C PRO A 363 25.08 7.32 21.35
N GLY A 364 24.16 7.83 22.17
CA GLY A 364 24.48 8.75 23.28
C GLY A 364 24.35 10.28 23.07
N LEU A 365 23.77 10.79 21.98
CA LEU A 365 23.64 12.25 21.77
C LEU A 365 22.28 12.89 22.12
N ASN A 366 21.32 12.12 22.65
CA ASN A 366 20.08 12.65 23.22
C ASN A 366 20.17 12.87 24.74
N LEU A 367 21.17 13.67 25.17
CA LEU A 367 21.35 14.07 26.58
C LEU A 367 20.26 15.03 27.12
N ARG A 368 19.29 15.45 26.29
CA ARG A 368 18.14 16.24 26.75
C ARG A 368 16.95 15.41 27.23
N ALA A 369 16.91 14.11 26.98
CA ALA A 369 15.87 13.22 27.51
C ALA A 369 16.27 12.58 28.86
N VAL A 370 17.57 12.58 29.21
CA VAL A 370 18.12 11.81 30.34
C VAL A 370 18.18 12.63 31.65
N GLN A 371 17.95 13.94 31.63
CA GLN A 371 17.90 14.71 32.89
C GLN A 371 16.62 14.50 33.71
N GLY A 372 15.62 13.77 33.19
CA GLY A 372 14.39 13.41 33.92
C GLY A 372 14.40 12.03 34.59
N THR A 373 15.37 11.17 34.30
CA THR A 373 15.35 9.74 34.68
C THR A 373 16.66 9.30 35.33
N LEU A 374 17.23 10.12 36.22
CA LEU A 374 18.41 9.76 37.01
C LEU A 374 18.16 8.66 38.06
N PHE A 375 16.97 8.06 38.10
CA PHE A 375 16.65 6.93 38.98
C PHE A 375 15.66 5.94 38.33
N THR A 376 15.98 5.37 37.16
CA THR A 376 15.30 4.13 36.71
C THR A 376 16.24 3.24 35.91
N SER A 377 16.58 2.10 36.50
CA SER A 377 17.10 0.83 35.93
C SER A 377 18.04 0.87 34.72
N GLU A 378 19.30 0.49 34.98
CA GLU A 378 20.26 -0.03 34.02
C GLU A 378 19.73 -1.30 33.32
N ASN A 379 18.92 -1.20 32.25
CA ASN A 379 18.86 -2.20 31.16
C ASN A 379 17.94 -1.81 29.99
N GLU A 380 17.74 -0.54 29.66
CA GLU A 380 17.05 -0.22 28.40
C GLU A 380 18.03 -0.37 27.23
N SER A 381 17.99 -1.54 26.59
CA SER A 381 18.60 -1.74 25.28
C SER A 381 18.08 -0.68 24.33
N ILE A 382 18.92 0.26 23.91
CA ILE A 382 18.52 1.26 22.91
C ILE A 382 18.40 0.52 21.57
N VAL A 383 17.17 0.18 21.22
CA VAL A 383 16.77 -0.55 20.01
C VAL A 383 16.70 0.40 18.83
N TYR A 384 17.38 0.07 17.73
CA TYR A 384 17.29 0.79 16.48
C TYR A 384 16.78 -0.16 15.38
N ASP A 385 15.55 0.03 14.93
CA ASP A 385 14.99 -0.55 13.70
C ASP A 385 15.64 0.16 12.52
N ILE A 386 16.80 -0.33 12.08
CA ILE A 386 17.53 0.20 10.93
C ILE A 386 17.08 -0.53 9.65
N THR A 387 16.74 0.21 8.61
CA THR A 387 16.48 -0.39 7.28
C THR A 387 17.78 -0.93 6.68
N LEU A 388 17.70 -1.93 5.80
CA LEU A 388 18.91 -2.45 5.16
C LEU A 388 19.65 -1.38 4.34
N VAL A 389 18.92 -0.50 3.64
CA VAL A 389 19.51 0.58 2.85
C VAL A 389 20.22 1.62 3.72
N ASP A 390 19.71 1.91 4.91
CA ASP A 390 20.36 2.80 5.86
C ASP A 390 21.66 2.19 6.38
N LEU A 391 21.61 0.92 6.79
CA LEU A 391 22.81 0.20 7.23
C LEU A 391 23.86 0.14 6.11
N LEU A 392 23.42 -0.16 4.88
CA LEU A 392 24.28 -0.19 3.70
C LEU A 392 24.95 1.18 3.45
N HIS A 393 24.17 2.26 3.43
CA HIS A 393 24.70 3.61 3.20
C HIS A 393 25.61 4.07 4.35
N LEU A 394 25.28 3.72 5.59
CA LEU A 394 26.11 4.03 6.75
C LEU A 394 27.47 3.33 6.65
N VAL A 395 27.48 2.03 6.41
CA VAL A 395 28.70 1.22 6.26
C VAL A 395 29.54 1.72 5.07
N LEU A 396 28.92 2.00 3.93
CA LEU A 396 29.63 2.52 2.76
C LEU A 396 30.16 3.94 2.96
N GLY A 397 29.42 4.81 3.64
CA GLY A 397 29.86 6.16 3.97
C GLY A 397 31.08 6.15 4.89
N LEU A 398 31.04 5.34 5.95
CA LEU A 398 32.18 5.14 6.86
C LEU A 398 33.39 4.53 6.14
N ALA A 399 33.17 3.46 5.37
CA ALA A 399 34.23 2.80 4.62
C ALA A 399 34.87 3.75 3.59
N ALA A 400 34.10 4.64 2.96
CA ALA A 400 34.62 5.66 2.05
C ALA A 400 35.42 6.76 2.79
N ALA A 401 35.01 7.11 4.01
CA ALA A 401 35.71 8.07 4.87
C ALA A 401 36.97 7.50 5.55
N GLY A 402 37.21 6.19 5.44
CA GLY A 402 38.32 5.50 6.12
C GLY A 402 38.04 5.22 7.60
N GLU A 403 36.79 5.34 8.03
CA GLU A 403 36.34 5.12 9.40
C GLU A 403 36.04 3.64 9.68
N SER A 404 36.12 3.22 10.95
CA SER A 404 35.82 1.84 11.33
C SER A 404 34.33 1.53 11.22
N ILE A 405 34.00 0.45 10.49
CA ILE A 405 32.63 -0.06 10.37
C ILE A 405 32.32 -1.18 11.38
N VAL A 406 33.33 -1.71 12.08
CA VAL A 406 33.19 -2.88 12.97
C VAL A 406 32.11 -2.70 14.04
N PRO A 407 32.02 -1.56 14.77
CA PRO A 407 30.98 -1.39 15.79
C PRO A 407 29.55 -1.51 15.22
N TRP A 408 29.34 -1.09 13.98
CA TRP A 408 28.05 -1.16 13.29
C TRP A 408 27.73 -2.58 12.83
N LEU A 409 28.73 -3.33 12.36
CA LEU A 409 28.58 -4.73 12.00
C LEU A 409 28.28 -5.61 13.22
N GLU A 410 28.86 -5.31 14.37
CA GLU A 410 28.58 -5.99 15.65
C GLU A 410 27.18 -5.68 16.14
N ARG A 411 26.81 -4.40 16.16
CA ARG A 411 25.50 -3.94 16.61
C ARG A 411 24.35 -4.53 15.78
N PHE A 412 24.51 -4.55 14.46
CA PHE A 412 23.49 -5.04 13.53
C PHE A 412 23.86 -6.41 12.96
N ALA A 413 24.43 -7.28 13.80
CA ALA A 413 24.89 -8.60 13.39
C ALA A 413 23.79 -9.45 12.71
N GLY A 414 22.54 -9.29 13.13
CA GLY A 414 21.37 -9.98 12.55
C GLY A 414 21.11 -9.65 11.08
N LEU A 415 21.61 -8.51 10.57
CA LEU A 415 21.48 -8.09 9.17
C LEU A 415 22.73 -8.39 8.33
N ARG A 416 23.79 -9.00 8.90
CA ARG A 416 25.04 -9.28 8.17
C ARG A 416 24.84 -10.09 6.87
N PRO A 417 24.02 -11.16 6.83
CA PRO A 417 23.80 -11.91 5.58
C PRO A 417 23.21 -11.04 4.47
N GLN A 418 22.20 -10.22 4.80
CA GLN A 418 21.53 -9.30 3.88
C GLN A 418 22.47 -8.17 3.47
N LEU A 419 23.21 -7.58 4.40
CA LEU A 419 24.20 -6.53 4.12
C LEU A 419 25.27 -7.03 3.15
N ARG A 420 25.81 -8.23 3.38
CA ARG A 420 26.78 -8.87 2.47
C ARG A 420 26.20 -9.05 1.07
N ALA A 421 24.99 -9.59 0.97
CA ALA A 421 24.33 -9.79 -0.31
C ALA A 421 24.04 -8.46 -1.03
N ALA A 422 23.60 -7.43 -0.30
CA ALA A 422 23.38 -6.09 -0.84
C ALA A 422 24.67 -5.45 -1.34
N LEU A 423 25.77 -5.55 -0.59
CA LEU A 423 27.08 -5.05 -1.00
C LEU A 423 27.54 -5.70 -2.31
N ARG A 424 27.42 -7.03 -2.42
CA ARG A 424 27.76 -7.76 -3.66
C ARG A 424 26.86 -7.34 -4.82
N PHE A 425 25.55 -7.28 -4.61
CA PHE A 425 24.61 -6.84 -5.63
C PHE A 425 24.92 -5.41 -6.12
N VAL A 426 25.17 -4.49 -5.20
CA VAL A 426 25.50 -3.09 -5.52
C VAL A 426 26.85 -2.97 -6.21
N ARG A 427 27.84 -3.79 -5.84
CA ARG A 427 29.16 -3.83 -6.48
C ARG A 427 29.09 -4.08 -7.99
N ASP A 428 28.14 -4.93 -8.41
CA ASP A 428 27.96 -5.31 -9.82
C ASP A 428 27.36 -4.15 -10.65
N ILE A 429 26.56 -3.28 -10.02
CA ILE A 429 25.90 -2.15 -10.70
C ILE A 429 26.57 -0.78 -10.45
N ARG A 430 27.40 -0.65 -9.42
CA ARG A 430 28.11 0.57 -9.00
C ARG A 430 29.62 0.38 -8.97
N GLY A 431 30.22 0.46 -10.16
CA GLY A 431 31.67 0.40 -10.32
C GLY A 431 32.43 1.49 -9.55
N ASP A 432 31.81 2.65 -9.35
CA ASP A 432 32.35 3.79 -8.60
C ASP A 432 32.40 3.57 -7.07
N TRP A 433 31.76 2.51 -6.54
CA TRP A 433 31.76 2.17 -5.12
C TRP A 433 32.61 0.93 -4.79
N ARG A 434 33.35 0.38 -5.75
CA ARG A 434 34.10 -0.88 -5.57
C ARG A 434 35.03 -0.85 -4.36
N GLU A 435 35.83 0.18 -4.21
CA GLU A 435 36.81 0.29 -3.13
C GLU A 435 36.17 0.26 -1.72
N PRO A 436 35.19 1.14 -1.38
CA PRO A 436 34.53 1.07 -0.08
C PRO A 436 33.71 -0.22 0.11
N ILE A 437 33.13 -0.79 -0.96
CA ILE A 437 32.44 -2.09 -0.88
C ILE A 437 33.42 -3.22 -0.55
N ASP A 438 34.55 -3.31 -1.26
CA ASP A 438 35.54 -4.36 -1.08
C ASP A 438 36.15 -4.29 0.34
N ARG A 439 36.40 -3.07 0.86
CA ARG A 439 36.77 -2.87 2.28
C ARG A 439 35.70 -3.41 3.24
N ALA A 440 34.44 -3.09 3.01
CA ALA A 440 33.35 -3.54 3.87
C ALA A 440 33.18 -5.07 3.82
N LEU A 441 33.24 -5.66 2.63
CA LEU A 441 33.15 -7.10 2.43
C LEU A 441 34.31 -7.84 3.10
N ALA A 442 35.54 -7.33 3.01
CA ALA A 442 36.70 -7.93 3.66
C ALA A 442 36.49 -8.07 5.19
N LEU A 443 35.91 -7.05 5.83
CA LEU A 443 35.61 -7.07 7.26
C LEU A 443 34.44 -7.99 7.61
N ILE A 444 33.40 -8.04 6.76
CA ILE A 444 32.24 -8.92 6.97
C ILE A 444 32.62 -10.41 6.78
N GLU A 445 33.52 -10.71 5.85
CA GLU A 445 33.94 -12.07 5.49
C GLU A 445 35.13 -12.56 6.32
N GLY A 446 35.71 -11.71 7.17
CA GLY A 446 36.82 -12.08 8.05
C GLY A 446 38.16 -12.22 7.33
N ALA A 447 38.37 -11.52 6.20
CA ALA A 447 39.67 -11.47 5.55
C ALA A 447 40.68 -10.77 6.47
N PRO A 448 41.90 -11.32 6.66
CA PRO A 448 42.91 -10.67 7.47
C PRO A 448 43.25 -9.28 6.90
N LEU A 449 43.15 -8.25 7.74
CA LEU A 449 43.52 -6.86 7.48
C LEU A 449 45.04 -6.70 7.32
N LEU A 450 45.68 -7.39 6.39
CA LEU A 450 47.10 -7.19 6.07
C LEU A 450 47.34 -7.42 4.58
N ARG A 451 47.42 -6.33 3.82
CA ARG A 451 48.45 -6.24 2.78
C ARG A 451 49.62 -5.53 3.41
N GLU A 452 50.58 -6.32 3.88
CA GLU A 452 51.93 -5.81 4.07
C GLU A 452 52.42 -5.28 2.73
N LEU A 453 52.92 -4.04 2.77
CA LEU A 453 53.73 -3.46 1.73
C LEU A 453 55.06 -4.22 1.71
N GLU A 454 55.15 -5.27 0.91
CA GLU A 454 56.41 -5.71 0.31
C GLU A 454 56.50 -4.95 -1.01
N GLY A 455 57.53 -4.17 -1.35
CA GLY A 455 58.93 -4.13 -0.95
C GLY A 455 59.67 -3.72 -2.20
#